data_AF-A0A9D8SXD2-F1
#
_entry.id   AF-A0A9D8SXD2-F1
#
_cell.length_a   1.000
_cell.length_b   1.000
_cell.length_c   1.000
_cell.angle_alpha   90.00
_cell.angle_beta   90.00
_cell.angle_gamma   90.00
#
_symmetry.space_group_name_H-M   'P 1'
#
loop_
_entity.id
_entity.type
_entity.pdbx_description
1 polymer ?
#
loop_
_entity_poly.entity_id
_entity_poly.type
_entity_poly.pdbx_seq_one_letter_code
_entity_poly.pdbx_strand_id
1 'polypeptide(L)'
;MTTRLIELINSVAEGSKAQFARMMGWKPQYLSGMLNGRIGLTPIIRILQVLPNLNARWLLLGEGKMFNSDEWIEIQSIGNPIFSQKKDCIHTSELVDQYESEKKDLIPVISEANEDILKTPREKERSLIHTKICSRYKELMKQFPGVKSYRLMKVIATEHSRTIPNIRKILIDYGLYSNKHY
;
A
#
# COMPACT_ATOMS: atom_id res chain seq x y z
N MET A 1 17.34 12.57 10.11
CA MET A 1 16.01 12.77 9.49
C MET A 1 15.07 13.56 10.40
N THR A 2 14.97 13.20 11.68
CA THR A 2 14.14 13.91 12.69
C THR A 2 14.43 15.42 12.76
N THR A 3 15.69 15.85 12.68
CA THR A 3 16.06 17.29 12.63
C THR A 3 15.40 18.04 11.48
N ARG A 4 15.39 17.44 10.28
CA ARG A 4 14.76 18.03 9.08
C ARG A 4 13.24 18.08 9.19
N LEU A 5 12.62 17.11 9.87
CA LEU A 5 11.19 17.17 10.16
C LEU A 5 10.86 18.31 11.13
N ILE A 6 11.72 18.59 12.12
CA ILE A 6 11.58 19.73 13.02
C ILE A 6 11.73 21.05 12.23
N GLU A 7 12.74 21.15 11.37
CA GLU A 7 12.93 22.31 10.48
C GLU A 7 11.71 22.54 9.58
N LEU A 8 11.13 21.47 9.04
CA LEU A 8 9.89 21.55 8.26
C LEU A 8 8.69 22.00 9.09
N ILE A 9 8.54 21.51 10.32
CA ILE A 9 7.47 21.95 11.24
C ILE A 9 7.65 23.43 11.57
N ASN A 10 8.89 23.89 11.75
CA ASN A 10 9.19 25.29 12.01
C ASN A 10 8.83 26.20 10.83
N SER A 11 9.10 25.75 9.59
CA SER A 11 8.80 26.55 8.40
C SER A 11 7.32 26.57 8.02
N VAL A 12 6.61 25.45 8.16
CA VAL A 12 5.21 25.32 7.68
C VAL A 12 4.18 25.60 8.76
N ALA A 13 4.50 25.29 10.02
CA ALA A 13 3.54 25.37 11.14
C ALA A 13 4.07 26.23 12.29
N GLU A 14 5.02 27.13 12.03
CA GLU A 14 5.59 28.06 13.02
C GLU A 14 6.09 27.36 14.30
N GLY A 15 6.55 26.11 14.17
CA GLY A 15 7.04 25.28 15.28
C GLY A 15 5.94 24.54 16.07
N SER A 16 4.67 24.76 15.73
CA SER A 16 3.54 24.08 16.38
C SER A 16 3.36 22.65 15.85
N LYS A 17 3.86 21.68 16.61
CA LYS A 17 3.66 20.24 16.36
C LYS A 17 2.17 19.88 16.25
N ALA A 18 1.33 20.49 17.08
CA ALA A 18 -0.11 20.22 17.07
C ALA A 18 -0.79 20.71 15.77
N GLN A 19 -0.40 21.88 15.28
CA GLN A 19 -0.91 22.43 14.03
C GLN A 19 -0.44 21.60 12.83
N PHE A 20 0.85 21.22 12.81
CA PHE A 20 1.38 20.35 11.77
C PHE A 20 0.68 18.99 11.73
N ALA A 21 0.44 18.37 12.89
CA ALA A 21 -0.31 17.11 12.98
C ALA A 21 -1.74 17.26 12.41
N ARG A 22 -2.44 18.35 12.75
CA ARG A 22 -3.79 18.63 12.21
C ARG A 22 -3.77 18.80 10.69
N MET A 23 -2.81 19.56 10.15
CA MET A 23 -2.65 19.77 8.71
C MET A 23 -2.40 18.46 7.96
N MET A 24 -1.63 17.54 8.54
CA MET A 24 -1.35 16.23 7.94
C MET A 24 -2.50 15.21 8.09
N GLY A 25 -3.50 15.51 8.94
CA GLY A 25 -4.59 14.60 9.29
C GLY A 25 -4.19 13.53 10.31
N TRP A 26 -3.23 13.84 11.19
CA TRP A 26 -2.70 12.93 12.21
C TRP A 26 -3.13 13.32 13.62
N LYS A 27 -3.19 12.31 14.50
CA LYS A 27 -3.25 12.56 15.95
C LYS A 27 -1.89 13.10 16.43
N PRO A 28 -1.84 14.11 17.33
CA PRO A 28 -0.59 14.67 17.83
C PRO A 28 0.39 13.63 18.39
N GLN A 29 -0.12 12.59 19.05
CA GLN A 29 0.67 11.48 19.61
C GLN A 29 1.44 10.70 18.53
N TYR A 30 0.86 10.56 17.34
CA TYR A 30 1.52 9.89 16.22
C TYR A 30 2.74 10.69 15.74
N LEU A 31 2.60 12.02 15.64
CA LEU A 31 3.70 12.91 15.31
C LEU A 31 4.80 12.88 16.38
N SER A 32 4.43 12.88 17.66
CA SER A 32 5.41 12.77 18.76
C SER A 32 6.23 11.47 18.68
N GLY A 33 5.59 10.33 18.37
CA GLY A 33 6.29 9.06 18.16
C GLY A 33 7.26 9.11 16.97
N MET A 34 6.88 9.82 15.91
CA MET A 34 7.69 10.01 14.71
C MET A 34 8.94 10.88 14.94
N LEU A 35 8.81 11.93 15.76
CA LEU A 35 9.92 12.81 16.10
C LEU A 35 10.98 12.14 17.00
N ASN A 36 10.58 11.13 17.77
CA ASN A 36 11.46 10.41 18.70
C ASN A 36 12.04 9.11 18.11
N GLY A 37 11.65 8.72 16.88
CA GLY A 37 11.93 7.40 16.34
C GLY A 37 12.31 7.39 14.86
N ARG A 38 12.29 6.19 14.28
CA ARG A 38 12.48 6.00 12.83
C ARG A 38 11.16 6.28 12.11
N ILE A 39 11.23 7.08 11.04
CA ILE A 39 10.08 7.43 10.21
C ILE A 39 9.92 6.38 9.12
N GLY A 40 8.74 5.78 9.02
CA GLY A 40 8.41 4.88 7.91
C GLY A 40 8.09 5.64 6.62
N LEU A 41 7.91 4.91 5.51
CA LEU A 41 7.57 5.51 4.23
C LEU A 41 6.17 6.16 4.21
N THR A 42 5.20 5.61 4.93
CA THR A 42 3.82 6.12 4.94
C THR A 42 3.73 7.59 5.37
N PRO A 43 4.35 8.02 6.50
CA PRO A 43 4.47 9.43 6.83
C PRO A 43 5.10 10.30 5.76
N ILE A 44 6.19 9.82 5.15
CA ILE A 44 6.96 10.57 4.16
C ILE A 44 6.10 10.84 2.93
N ILE A 45 5.44 9.79 2.42
CA ILE A 45 4.52 9.89 1.29
C ILE A 45 3.41 10.90 1.61
N ARG A 46 2.83 10.83 2.81
CA ARG A 46 1.77 11.76 3.22
C ARG A 46 2.26 13.21 3.27
N ILE A 47 3.46 13.46 3.79
CA ILE A 47 4.05 14.80 3.83
C ILE A 47 4.22 15.33 2.41
N LEU A 48 4.76 14.53 1.48
CA LEU A 48 4.98 14.94 0.09
C LEU A 48 3.66 15.13 -0.68
N GLN A 49 2.59 14.41 -0.31
CA GLN A 49 1.26 14.63 -0.87
C GLN A 49 0.63 15.94 -0.41
N VAL A 50 0.83 16.31 0.86
CA VAL A 50 0.27 17.55 1.44
C VAL A 50 1.10 18.76 1.05
N LEU A 51 2.42 18.59 0.89
CA LEU A 51 3.38 19.63 0.54
C LEU A 51 4.05 19.27 -0.80
N PRO A 52 3.38 19.45 -1.95
CA PRO A 52 3.91 19.05 -3.25
C PRO A 52 5.15 19.84 -3.67
N ASN A 53 5.31 21.06 -3.15
CA ASN A 53 6.49 21.90 -3.35
C ASN A 53 7.70 21.49 -2.49
N LEU A 54 7.53 20.52 -1.58
CA LEU A 54 8.60 20.04 -0.73
C LEU A 54 9.57 19.16 -1.53
N ASN A 55 10.86 19.45 -1.41
CA ASN A 55 11.89 18.66 -2.06
C ASN A 55 12.10 17.32 -1.32
N ALA A 56 11.73 16.22 -1.97
CA ALA A 56 11.90 14.88 -1.42
C ALA A 56 13.38 14.50 -1.16
N ARG A 57 14.31 14.98 -2.00
CA ARG A 57 15.76 14.75 -1.83
C ARG A 57 16.28 15.45 -0.58
N TRP A 58 15.83 16.67 -0.34
CA TRP A 58 16.13 17.38 0.90
C TRP A 58 15.55 16.66 2.12
N LEU A 59 14.29 16.22 2.06
CA LEU A 59 13.65 15.54 3.20
C LEU A 59 14.27 14.18 3.54
N LEU A 60 14.74 13.42 2.54
CA LEU A 60 15.30 12.08 2.70
C LEU A 60 16.80 12.08 2.93
N LEU A 61 17.55 12.81 2.10
CA LEU A 61 19.01 12.80 2.09
C LEU A 61 19.63 14.04 2.76
N GLY A 62 18.93 15.18 2.74
CA GLY A 62 19.42 16.44 3.31
C GLY A 62 20.16 17.29 2.29
N GLU A 63 20.01 16.95 1.02
CA GLU A 63 20.67 17.61 -0.10
C GLU A 63 19.71 18.55 -0.81
N GLY A 64 20.19 19.73 -1.22
CA GLY A 64 19.39 20.73 -1.93
C GLY A 64 18.65 21.69 -1.01
N LYS A 65 17.64 22.37 -1.56
CA LYS A 65 16.78 23.32 -0.82
C LYS A 65 15.54 22.60 -0.28
N MET A 66 14.99 23.11 0.83
CA MET A 66 13.77 22.54 1.45
C MET A 66 12.58 22.58 0.50
N PHE A 67 12.31 23.74 -0.09
CA PHE A 67 11.26 23.91 -1.10
C PHE A 67 11.89 24.10 -2.47
N ASN A 68 11.22 23.54 -3.49
CA ASN A 68 11.52 23.87 -4.88
C ASN A 68 11.01 25.31 -5.10
N SER A 69 11.88 26.18 -5.62
CA SER A 69 11.67 27.65 -5.59
C SER A 69 10.55 28.17 -6.49
N ASP A 70 9.84 27.31 -7.20
CA ASP A 70 8.85 27.72 -8.17
C ASP A 70 7.59 26.84 -8.04
N GLU A 71 6.44 27.51 -8.04
CA GLU A 71 5.05 27.03 -8.00
C GLU A 71 4.32 27.15 -6.65
N TRP A 72 3.66 28.30 -6.51
CA TRP A 72 2.48 28.48 -5.68
C TRP A 72 1.35 27.66 -6.29
N ILE A 73 1.02 26.51 -5.70
CA ILE A 73 -0.23 25.80 -6.04
C ILE A 73 -1.26 26.21 -5.00
N GLU A 74 -2.24 27.00 -5.43
CA GLU A 74 -3.40 27.39 -4.66
C GLU A 74 -4.22 26.13 -4.33
N ILE A 75 -4.12 25.65 -3.08
CA ILE A 75 -4.85 24.45 -2.65
C ILE A 75 -6.30 24.85 -2.37
N GLN A 76 -7.17 24.73 -3.38
CA GLN A 76 -8.61 24.68 -3.15
C GLN A 76 -9.08 23.23 -2.94
N SER A 77 -9.78 23.05 -1.83
CA SER A 77 -10.41 21.85 -1.29
C SER A 77 -10.95 20.84 -2.32
N ILE A 78 -10.28 19.70 -2.54
CA ILE A 78 -10.98 18.46 -2.94
C ILE A 78 -10.26 17.23 -2.36
N GLY A 79 -11.02 16.32 -1.77
CA GLY A 79 -10.56 15.02 -1.33
C GLY A 79 -9.88 14.23 -2.45
N ASN A 80 -8.75 13.61 -2.12
CA ASN A 80 -8.01 12.66 -2.96
C ASN A 80 -8.93 11.52 -3.48
N PRO A 81 -8.62 10.80 -4.59
CA PRO A 81 -7.26 10.40 -4.95
C PRO A 81 -6.92 10.34 -6.46
N ILE A 82 -5.63 10.04 -6.72
CA ILE A 82 -5.05 9.29 -7.85
C ILE A 82 -4.02 10.10 -8.66
N PHE A 83 -2.78 9.65 -8.52
CA PHE A 83 -1.71 9.57 -9.51
C PHE A 83 -2.15 9.93 -10.95
N SER A 84 -1.83 11.14 -11.40
CA SER A 84 -1.83 11.46 -12.82
C SER A 84 -0.46 11.96 -13.21
N GLN A 85 0.09 11.28 -14.20
CA GLN A 85 1.43 11.44 -14.73
C GLN A 85 1.62 12.84 -15.32
N LYS A 86 2.82 13.36 -15.10
CA LYS A 86 3.37 14.60 -15.68
C LYS A 86 3.16 14.60 -17.20
N LYS A 87 2.35 15.53 -17.71
CA LYS A 87 2.28 15.92 -19.12
C LYS A 87 2.79 17.35 -19.24
N ASP A 88 4.04 17.46 -19.68
CA ASP A 88 4.53 18.58 -20.50
C ASP A 88 5.41 17.91 -21.57
N CYS A 89 4.85 17.54 -22.72
CA CYS A 89 4.77 18.36 -23.93
C CYS A 89 6.13 18.50 -24.65
N ILE A 90 6.53 17.44 -25.36
CA ILE A 90 7.30 17.60 -26.61
C ILE A 90 6.30 17.38 -27.75
N HIS A 91 6.15 18.41 -28.56
CA HIS A 91 5.28 18.46 -29.74
C HIS A 91 5.71 17.42 -30.77
N THR A 92 4.94 16.34 -30.93
CA THR A 92 5.01 15.40 -32.07
C THR A 92 3.62 14.80 -32.30
N SER A 93 2.67 15.61 -32.77
CA SER A 93 1.31 15.15 -33.11
C SER A 93 1.22 14.50 -34.49
N GLU A 94 2.31 13.95 -35.03
CA GLU A 94 2.32 13.34 -36.38
C GLU A 94 2.96 11.94 -36.45
N LEU A 95 3.36 11.33 -35.32
CA LEU A 95 4.00 10.00 -35.32
C LEU A 95 3.26 8.92 -34.53
N VAL A 96 2.07 9.20 -33.98
CA VAL A 96 1.33 8.23 -33.15
C VAL A 96 0.35 7.36 -33.96
N ASP A 97 -0.07 7.81 -35.15
CA ASP A 97 -1.08 7.08 -35.94
C ASP A 97 -0.53 5.87 -36.69
N GLN A 98 0.79 5.75 -36.85
CA GLN A 98 1.43 4.58 -37.46
C GLN A 98 1.69 3.43 -36.48
N TYR A 99 1.65 3.67 -35.16
CA TYR A 99 2.05 2.67 -34.16
C TYR A 99 0.91 1.76 -33.68
N GLU A 100 -0.35 2.13 -33.94
CA GLU A 100 -1.51 1.34 -33.51
C GLU A 100 -1.88 0.19 -34.47
N SER A 101 -1.42 0.22 -35.73
CA SER A 101 -1.74 -0.84 -36.70
C SER A 101 -0.88 -2.11 -36.56
N GLU A 102 0.29 -2.03 -35.92
CA GLU A 102 1.23 -3.17 -35.83
C GLU A 102 1.21 -3.94 -34.50
N LYS A 103 0.52 -3.44 -33.47
CA LYS A 103 0.54 -4.08 -32.13
C LYS A 103 -0.45 -5.23 -31.96
N LYS A 104 -1.32 -5.47 -32.95
CA LYS A 104 -2.39 -6.48 -32.85
C LYS A 104 -1.90 -7.92 -33.02
N ASP A 105 -0.69 -8.11 -33.53
CA ASP A 105 -0.18 -9.44 -33.91
C ASP A 105 0.95 -9.97 -32.99
N LEU A 106 1.24 -9.31 -31.85
CA LEU A 106 2.36 -9.68 -30.96
C LEU A 106 1.99 -9.93 -29.48
N ILE A 107 0.72 -10.19 -29.15
CA ILE A 107 0.39 -10.70 -27.79
C ILE A 107 -0.37 -12.03 -27.86
N PRO A 108 0.29 -13.13 -28.22
CA PRO A 108 -0.07 -14.43 -27.69
C PRO A 108 0.79 -14.71 -26.44
N VAL A 109 0.15 -15.19 -25.36
CA VAL A 109 0.78 -15.82 -24.18
C VAL A 109 1.34 -14.88 -23.10
N ILE A 110 0.47 -14.22 -22.32
CA ILE A 110 0.79 -13.88 -20.92
C ILE A 110 -0.42 -14.17 -20.04
N SER A 111 -0.66 -15.46 -19.78
CA SER A 111 -1.53 -15.91 -18.71
C SER A 111 -0.71 -16.80 -17.76
N GLU A 112 -0.81 -16.53 -16.46
CA GLU A 112 -0.35 -17.33 -15.31
C GLU A 112 1.14 -17.25 -14.89
N ALA A 113 2.11 -17.01 -15.78
CA ALA A 113 3.55 -17.09 -15.41
C ALA A 113 4.16 -15.85 -14.70
N ASN A 114 3.54 -14.66 -14.80
CA ASN A 114 4.20 -13.41 -14.38
C ASN A 114 3.95 -12.98 -12.93
N GLU A 115 2.99 -13.57 -12.21
CA GLU A 115 2.73 -13.19 -10.82
C GLU A 115 3.76 -13.77 -9.83
N ASP A 116 4.50 -14.80 -10.26
CA ASP A 116 5.44 -15.52 -9.39
C ASP A 116 6.87 -14.97 -9.44
N ILE A 117 7.20 -14.12 -10.42
CA ILE A 117 8.53 -13.50 -10.56
C ILE A 117 8.72 -12.35 -9.56
N LEU A 118 7.63 -11.71 -9.10
CA LEU A 118 7.67 -10.53 -8.23
C LEU A 118 7.48 -10.85 -6.73
N LYS A 119 7.20 -12.10 -6.35
CA LYS A 119 6.99 -12.51 -4.96
C LYS A 119 8.31 -12.87 -4.29
N THR A 120 8.55 -12.33 -3.10
CA THR A 120 9.69 -12.74 -2.26
C THR A 120 9.56 -14.21 -1.86
N PRO A 121 10.67 -14.93 -1.56
CA PRO A 121 10.61 -16.34 -1.14
C PRO A 121 9.63 -16.58 0.03
N ARG A 122 9.59 -15.65 0.98
CA ARG A 122 8.69 -15.69 2.13
C ARG A 122 7.21 -15.55 1.75
N GLU A 123 6.89 -14.74 0.74
CA GLU A 123 5.52 -14.59 0.25
C GLU A 123 5.06 -15.84 -0.50
N LYS A 124 5.96 -16.48 -1.26
CA LYS A 124 5.68 -17.76 -1.92
C LYS A 124 5.35 -18.86 -0.90
N GLU A 125 6.18 -19.01 0.13
CA GLU A 125 5.92 -19.97 1.21
C GLU A 125 4.59 -19.69 1.92
N ARG A 126 4.30 -18.43 2.21
CA ARG A 126 3.03 -18.03 2.82
C ARG A 126 1.84 -18.41 1.94
N SER A 127 1.93 -18.10 0.64
CA SER A 127 0.88 -18.42 -0.32
C SER A 127 0.69 -19.93 -0.43
N LEU A 128 1.76 -20.72 -0.47
CA LEU A 128 1.70 -22.18 -0.48
C LEU A 128 0.97 -22.72 0.76
N ILE A 129 1.28 -22.19 1.94
CA ILE A 129 0.60 -22.59 3.18
C ILE A 129 -0.88 -22.21 3.14
N HIS A 130 -1.22 -21.00 2.68
CA HIS A 130 -2.61 -20.56 2.54
C HIS A 130 -3.39 -21.47 1.58
N THR A 131 -2.79 -21.82 0.44
CA THR A 131 -3.37 -22.75 -0.53
C THR A 131 -3.63 -24.13 0.09
N LYS A 132 -2.66 -24.68 0.86
CA LYS A 132 -2.82 -25.95 1.58
C LYS A 132 -3.95 -25.90 2.61
N ILE A 133 -4.06 -24.82 3.38
CA ILE A 133 -5.14 -24.61 4.35
C ILE A 133 -6.50 -24.59 3.64
N CYS A 134 -6.60 -23.90 2.51
CA CYS A 134 -7.82 -23.77 1.74
C CYS A 134 -8.25 -25.09 1.10
N SER A 135 -7.32 -25.85 0.50
CA SER A 135 -7.60 -27.16 -0.07
C SER A 135 -8.08 -28.13 1.01
N ARG A 136 -7.39 -28.17 2.15
CA ARG A 136 -7.74 -29.01 3.29
C ARG A 136 -9.13 -28.69 3.84
N TYR A 137 -9.48 -27.41 3.96
CA TYR A 137 -10.82 -26.99 4.37
C TYR A 137 -11.90 -27.49 3.41
N LYS A 138 -11.69 -27.36 2.10
CA LYS A 138 -12.62 -27.86 1.07
C LYS A 138 -12.80 -29.38 1.14
N GLU A 139 -11.72 -30.12 1.36
CA GLU A 139 -11.77 -31.58 1.55
C GLU A 139 -12.62 -31.96 2.76
N LEU A 140 -12.37 -31.35 3.91
CA LEU A 140 -13.11 -31.63 5.14
C LEU A 140 -14.60 -31.27 5.01
N MET A 141 -14.92 -30.18 4.31
CA MET A 141 -16.31 -29.81 4.01
C MET A 141 -17.02 -30.85 3.14
N LYS A 142 -16.31 -31.48 2.20
CA LYS A 142 -16.86 -32.57 1.36
C LYS A 142 -17.02 -33.86 2.15
N GLN A 143 -16.06 -34.21 3.00
CA GLN A 143 -16.08 -35.43 3.81
C GLN A 143 -17.12 -35.40 4.92
N PHE A 144 -17.34 -34.23 5.53
CA PHE A 144 -18.24 -34.05 6.66
C PHE A 144 -19.30 -32.96 6.38
N PRO A 145 -20.27 -33.23 5.50
CA PRO A 145 -21.34 -32.28 5.24
C PRO A 145 -22.14 -32.02 6.53
N GLY A 146 -22.43 -30.75 6.81
CA GLY A 146 -23.23 -30.33 7.98
C GLY A 146 -22.43 -30.10 9.27
N VAL A 147 -21.12 -30.36 9.30
CA VAL A 147 -20.29 -30.01 10.47
C VAL A 147 -20.08 -28.50 10.56
N LYS A 148 -20.21 -27.95 11.77
CA LYS A 148 -19.96 -26.52 12.04
C LYS A 148 -18.55 -26.13 11.63
N SER A 149 -18.40 -25.06 10.84
CA SER A 149 -17.11 -24.58 10.31
C SER A 149 -16.02 -24.40 11.38
N TYR A 150 -16.38 -23.97 12.59
CA TYR A 150 -15.43 -23.81 13.70
C TYR A 150 -14.72 -25.12 14.08
N ARG A 151 -15.42 -26.26 14.00
CA ARG A 151 -14.83 -27.59 14.28
C ARG A 151 -13.78 -27.94 13.23
N LEU A 152 -14.09 -27.71 11.96
CA LEU A 152 -13.15 -27.94 10.84
C LEU A 152 -11.92 -27.03 10.98
N MET A 153 -12.11 -25.74 11.29
CA MET A 153 -11.01 -24.81 11.54
C MET A 153 -10.13 -25.25 12.71
N LYS A 154 -10.70 -25.86 13.76
CA LYS A 154 -9.93 -26.36 14.91
C LYS A 154 -8.99 -27.51 14.50
N VAL A 155 -9.44 -28.42 13.65
CA VAL A 155 -8.60 -29.53 13.14
C VAL A 155 -7.43 -28.96 12.31
N ILE A 156 -7.73 -28.07 11.36
CA ILE A 156 -6.72 -27.44 10.50
C ILE A 156 -5.71 -26.60 11.31
N ALA A 157 -6.19 -25.92 12.36
CA ALA A 157 -5.35 -25.14 13.27
C ALA A 157 -4.30 -26.03 13.96
N THR A 158 -4.71 -27.22 14.42
CA THR A 158 -3.81 -28.22 15.01
C THR A 158 -2.84 -28.80 13.97
N GLU A 159 -3.32 -29.12 12.76
CA GLU A 159 -2.47 -29.68 11.68
C GLU A 159 -1.36 -28.71 11.24
N HIS A 160 -1.64 -27.41 11.21
CA HIS A 160 -0.69 -26.39 10.74
C HIS A 160 -0.02 -25.57 11.85
N SER A 161 -0.19 -25.95 13.14
CA SER A 161 0.33 -25.20 14.29
C SER A 161 -0.03 -23.70 14.26
N ARG A 162 -1.26 -23.37 13.87
CA ARG A 162 -1.77 -21.99 13.75
C ARG A 162 -2.95 -21.75 14.68
N THR A 163 -3.23 -20.49 14.98
CA THR A 163 -4.39 -20.12 15.78
C THR A 163 -5.66 -20.12 14.94
N ILE A 164 -6.81 -20.44 15.53
CA ILE A 164 -8.12 -20.42 14.85
C ILE A 164 -8.44 -19.05 14.23
N PRO A 165 -8.18 -17.90 14.90
CA PRO A 165 -8.38 -16.59 14.26
C PRO A 165 -7.56 -16.40 12.98
N ASN A 166 -6.34 -16.95 12.93
CA ASN A 166 -5.49 -16.87 11.76
C ASN A 166 -6.05 -17.71 10.61
N ILE A 167 -6.46 -18.96 10.88
CA ILE A 167 -7.13 -19.82 9.90
C ILE A 167 -8.41 -19.15 9.37
N ARG A 168 -9.24 -18.60 10.27
CA ARG A 168 -10.47 -17.89 9.90
C ARG A 168 -10.17 -16.74 8.94
N LYS A 169 -9.16 -15.91 9.25
CA LYS A 169 -8.76 -14.81 8.38
C LYS A 169 -8.38 -15.29 6.98
N ILE A 170 -7.55 -16.33 6.89
CA ILE A 170 -7.17 -16.94 5.60
C ILE A 170 -8.41 -17.40 4.83
N LEU A 171 -9.35 -18.10 5.48
CA LEU A 171 -10.55 -18.58 4.80
C LEU A 171 -11.47 -17.45 4.33
N ILE A 172 -11.53 -16.33 5.04
CA ILE A 172 -12.27 -15.12 4.62
C ILE A 172 -11.59 -14.47 3.41
N ASP A 173 -10.27 -14.31 3.46
CA ASP A 173 -9.48 -13.69 2.39
C ASP A 173 -9.65 -14.47 1.06
N TYR A 174 -9.86 -15.79 1.13
CA TYR A 174 -10.10 -16.67 -0.02
C TYR A 174 -11.59 -16.93 -0.31
N GLY A 175 -12.51 -16.24 0.37
CA GLY A 175 -13.96 -16.34 0.13
C GLY A 175 -14.60 -17.69 0.50
N LEU A 176 -13.91 -18.53 1.27
CA LEU A 176 -14.41 -19.85 1.70
C LEU A 176 -15.25 -19.80 2.98
N TYR A 177 -15.23 -18.67 3.69
CA TYR A 177 -15.97 -18.46 4.91
C TYR A 177 -16.50 -17.02 4.95
N SER A 178 -17.76 -16.83 5.34
CA SER A 178 -18.37 -15.51 5.48
C SER A 178 -18.67 -15.23 6.95
N ASN A 179 -18.31 -14.03 7.40
CA ASN A 179 -18.59 -13.57 8.76
C ASN A 179 -20.05 -13.08 8.86
N LYS A 180 -21.02 -13.97 8.66
CA LYS A 180 -22.46 -13.62 8.71
C LYS A 180 -23.05 -13.52 10.13
N HIS A 181 -22.22 -13.16 11.13
CA HIS A 181 -22.69 -12.91 12.48
C HIS A 181 -22.10 -11.62 13.02
N TYR A 182 -22.61 -10.50 12.52
CA TYR A 182 -23.00 -9.31 13.27
C TYR A 182 -24.22 -8.71 12.59
#